data_AF-A0A5J4KGD8-F1
#
_entry.id   AF-A0A5J4KGD8-F1
#
_cell.length_a   1.000
_cell.length_b   1.000
_cell.length_c   1.000
_cell.angle_alpha   90.00
_cell.angle_beta   90.00
_cell.angle_gamma   90.00
#
_symmetry.space_group_name_H-M   'P 1'
#
loop_
_entity.id
_entity.type
_entity.pdbx_description
1 polymer ?
#
loop_
_entity_poly.entity_id
_entity_poly.type
_entity_poly.pdbx_seq_one_letter_code
_entity_poly.pdbx_strand_id
1 'polypeptide(L)'
;MNGKITISEEIDAFENEWRVLLNECQNFCFATRAKEFQAQAREKLKELEAKAQTLKKKAVSYEVEDSANKLLSFQEIINAISNELSMWIALKDDDAGLAWDCLVNAQMAVKTAMQAHSVASHLDNYSSHLSILEHHLFPKQMFASPGMIIKEARCSICKQEYGECDHLVGKPYMGEICVREIVHVDLKEFSLVEKPANKHARVTSFTDEEGVHRDFLTWRPAIKATPNTKGNKKDSKKPLIM
;
A
#
# COMPACT_ATOMS: atom_id res chain seq x y z
N MET A 1 -31.62 -4.36 16.95
CA MET A 1 -32.13 -3.34 16.00
C MET A 1 -31.60 -1.95 16.33
N ASN A 2 -31.63 -1.47 17.59
CA ASN A 2 -31.11 -0.13 17.93
C ASN A 2 -29.65 0.13 17.52
N GLY A 3 -28.72 -0.82 17.75
CA GLY A 3 -27.31 -0.62 17.40
C GLY A 3 -27.01 -0.44 15.90
N LYS A 4 -27.86 -0.97 15.01
CA LYS A 4 -27.70 -0.82 13.54
C LYS A 4 -28.13 0.56 13.04
N ILE A 5 -29.11 1.17 13.69
CA ILE A 5 -29.57 2.54 13.36
C ILE A 5 -28.52 3.54 13.85
N THR A 6 -28.01 3.36 15.06
CA THR A 6 -26.98 4.23 15.64
C THR A 6 -25.66 4.21 14.85
N ILE A 7 -25.21 3.06 14.35
CA ILE A 7 -23.96 2.99 13.55
C ILE A 7 -24.10 3.72 12.21
N SER A 8 -25.28 3.70 11.58
CA SER A 8 -25.50 4.41 10.31
C SER A 8 -25.37 5.92 10.51
N GLU A 9 -25.97 6.46 11.57
CA GLU A 9 -25.88 7.89 11.92
C GLU A 9 -24.44 8.31 12.25
N GLU A 10 -23.69 7.47 12.98
CA GLU A 10 -22.26 7.70 13.25
C GLU A 10 -21.45 7.75 11.94
N ILE A 11 -21.74 6.88 10.97
CA ILE A 11 -21.04 6.83 9.68
C ILE A 11 -21.36 8.06 8.83
N ASP A 12 -22.62 8.51 8.81
CA ASP A 12 -23.01 9.70 8.04
C ASP A 12 -22.37 10.98 8.63
N ALA A 13 -22.31 11.07 9.96
CA ALA A 13 -21.58 12.15 10.64
C ALA A 13 -20.07 12.09 10.31
N PHE A 14 -19.48 10.89 10.35
CA PHE A 14 -18.08 10.67 9.97
C PHE A 14 -17.81 11.03 8.51
N GLU A 15 -18.69 10.68 7.57
CA GLU A 15 -18.50 10.99 6.15
C GLU A 15 -18.43 12.51 5.90
N ASN A 16 -19.23 13.29 6.61
CA ASN A 16 -19.17 14.75 6.53
C ASN A 16 -17.84 15.30 7.08
N GLU A 17 -17.41 14.82 8.25
CA GLU A 17 -16.10 15.18 8.83
C GLU A 17 -14.96 14.81 7.87
N TRP A 18 -14.99 13.57 7.37
CA TRP A 18 -14.04 12.99 6.44
C TRP A 18 -13.90 13.84 5.18
N ARG A 19 -15.02 14.20 4.55
CA ARG A 19 -15.02 14.99 3.31
C ARG A 19 -14.39 16.36 3.52
N VAL A 20 -14.71 17.03 4.62
CA VAL A 20 -14.17 18.36 4.94
C VAL A 20 -12.67 18.28 5.18
N LEU A 21 -12.22 17.34 6.02
CA LEU A 21 -10.81 17.21 6.37
C LEU A 21 -9.96 16.75 5.18
N LEU A 22 -10.48 15.84 4.35
CA LEU A 22 -9.78 15.35 3.16
C LEU A 22 -9.54 16.49 2.17
N ASN A 23 -10.58 17.29 1.88
CA ASN A 23 -10.47 18.46 1.00
C ASN A 23 -9.47 19.49 1.54
N GLU A 24 -9.44 19.70 2.86
CA GLU A 24 -8.43 20.57 3.49
C GLU A 24 -7.01 20.03 3.23
N CYS A 25 -6.79 18.74 3.47
CA CYS A 25 -5.48 18.09 3.34
C CYS A 25 -4.97 18.06 1.89
N GLN A 26 -5.87 17.91 0.91
CA GLN A 26 -5.52 17.91 -0.52
C GLN A 26 -4.90 19.23 -0.99
N ASN A 27 -5.19 20.36 -0.33
CA ASN A 27 -4.53 21.65 -0.63
C ASN A 27 -3.00 21.61 -0.43
N PHE A 28 -2.49 20.63 0.31
CA PHE A 28 -1.08 20.44 0.58
C PHE A 28 -0.40 19.39 -0.32
N CYS A 29 -1.15 18.73 -1.21
CA CYS A 29 -0.66 17.73 -2.17
C CYS A 29 0.04 18.36 -3.38
N PHE A 30 0.97 19.29 -3.13
CA PHE A 30 1.75 19.94 -4.17
C PHE A 30 3.21 20.07 -3.74
N ALA A 31 4.13 19.90 -4.70
CA ALA A 31 5.57 20.05 -4.47
C ALA A 31 5.94 21.38 -3.78
N THR A 32 5.28 22.47 -4.16
CA THR A 32 5.57 23.84 -3.70
C THR A 32 5.06 24.18 -2.31
N ARG A 33 4.27 23.31 -1.68
CA ARG A 33 3.75 23.55 -0.32
C ARG A 33 4.85 23.34 0.72
N ALA A 34 4.83 24.07 1.83
CA ALA A 34 5.85 23.91 2.84
C ALA A 34 5.77 22.51 3.50
N LYS A 35 6.92 21.90 3.81
CA LYS A 35 7.02 20.52 4.30
C LYS A 35 6.26 20.35 5.62
N GLU A 36 6.33 21.34 6.50
CA GLU A 36 5.67 21.37 7.80
C GLU A 36 4.14 21.30 7.69
N PHE A 37 3.54 21.92 6.68
CA PHE A 37 2.09 21.84 6.47
C PHE A 37 1.67 20.49 5.88
N GLN A 38 2.50 19.88 5.05
CA GLN A 38 2.28 18.51 4.56
C GLN A 38 2.35 17.50 5.71
N ALA A 39 3.32 17.67 6.62
CA ALA A 39 3.44 16.84 7.81
C ALA A 39 2.23 17.00 8.75
N GLN A 40 1.77 18.23 8.99
CA GLN A 40 0.56 18.49 9.78
C GLN A 40 -0.70 17.86 9.14
N ALA A 41 -0.85 17.95 7.82
CA ALA A 41 -1.95 17.31 7.11
C ALA A 41 -1.92 15.78 7.27
N ARG A 42 -0.74 15.16 7.26
CA ARG A 42 -0.60 13.72 7.53
C ARG A 42 -1.05 13.32 8.94
N GLU A 43 -0.71 14.10 9.95
CA GLU A 43 -1.15 13.79 11.32
C GLU A 43 -2.69 13.90 11.45
N LYS A 44 -3.31 14.90 10.80
CA LYS A 44 -4.78 14.99 10.72
C LYS A 44 -5.40 13.77 10.05
N LEU A 45 -4.82 13.31 8.94
CA LEU A 45 -5.30 12.11 8.22
C LEU A 45 -5.15 10.84 9.05
N LYS A 46 -4.08 10.72 9.85
CA LYS A 46 -3.87 9.59 10.77
C LYS A 46 -4.94 9.52 11.87
N GLU A 47 -5.36 10.66 12.42
CA GLU A 47 -6.47 10.71 13.37
C GLU A 47 -7.78 10.28 12.70
N LEU A 48 -8.03 10.73 11.48
CA LEU A 48 -9.21 10.37 10.70
C LEU A 48 -9.23 8.88 10.35
N GLU A 49 -8.07 8.29 10.01
CA GLU A 49 -7.90 6.86 9.74
C GLU A 49 -8.25 6.02 10.98
N ALA A 50 -7.80 6.44 12.16
CA ALA A 50 -8.09 5.75 13.41
C ALA A 50 -9.60 5.74 13.74
N LYS A 51 -10.31 6.85 13.45
CA LYS A 51 -11.77 6.91 13.55
C LYS A 51 -12.44 5.95 12.56
N ALA A 52 -12.03 5.98 11.28
CA ALA A 52 -12.55 5.08 10.25
C ALA A 52 -12.36 3.60 10.64
N GLN A 53 -11.19 3.24 11.15
CA GLN A 53 -10.87 1.89 11.61
C GLN A 53 -11.77 1.44 12.76
N THR A 54 -12.06 2.35 13.70
CA THR A 54 -12.95 2.08 14.83
C THR A 54 -14.37 1.83 14.37
N LEU A 55 -14.89 2.70 13.49
CA LEU A 55 -16.23 2.54 12.91
C LEU A 55 -16.32 1.26 12.06
N LYS A 56 -15.28 0.92 11.31
CA LYS A 56 -15.26 -0.29 10.48
C LYS A 56 -15.40 -1.54 11.34
N LYS A 57 -14.63 -1.62 12.44
CA LYS A 57 -14.74 -2.72 13.42
C LYS A 57 -16.15 -2.83 14.01
N LYS A 58 -16.80 -1.70 14.33
CA LYS A 58 -18.20 -1.70 14.78
C LYS A 58 -19.14 -2.24 13.69
N ALA A 59 -19.02 -1.75 12.45
CA ALA A 59 -19.83 -2.20 11.33
C ALA A 59 -19.70 -3.72 11.08
N VAL A 60 -18.47 -4.25 11.13
CA VAL A 60 -18.20 -5.69 11.05
C VAL A 60 -18.86 -6.44 12.22
N SER A 61 -18.72 -5.96 13.45
CA SER A 61 -19.32 -6.60 14.64
C SER A 61 -20.85 -6.63 14.63
N TYR A 62 -21.48 -5.69 13.91
CA TYR A 62 -22.92 -5.64 13.70
C TYR A 62 -23.38 -6.30 12.40
N GLU A 63 -22.44 -6.91 11.66
CA GLU A 63 -22.68 -7.57 10.38
C GLU A 63 -23.39 -6.65 9.38
N VAL A 64 -22.89 -5.42 9.26
CA VAL A 64 -23.37 -4.44 8.29
C VAL A 64 -22.31 -4.30 7.19
N GLU A 65 -22.32 -5.25 6.25
CA GLU A 65 -21.28 -5.39 5.22
C GLU A 65 -21.09 -4.15 4.36
N ASP A 66 -22.18 -3.57 3.85
CA ASP A 66 -22.13 -2.37 3.00
C ASP A 66 -21.42 -1.21 3.71
N SER A 67 -21.75 -0.97 4.98
CA SER A 67 -21.08 0.02 5.83
C SER A 67 -19.61 -0.32 6.09
N ALA A 68 -19.28 -1.58 6.35
CA ALA A 68 -17.88 -2.00 6.54
C ALA A 68 -17.05 -1.80 5.27
N ASN A 69 -17.61 -2.11 4.11
CA ASN A 69 -16.99 -1.93 2.80
C ASN A 69 -16.85 -0.44 2.42
N LYS A 70 -17.86 0.39 2.72
CA LYS A 70 -17.80 1.85 2.57
C LYS A 70 -16.68 2.44 3.43
N LEU A 71 -16.56 2.00 4.68
CA LEU A 71 -15.49 2.45 5.59
C LEU A 71 -14.11 1.98 5.14
N LEU A 72 -13.98 0.75 4.62
CA LEU A 72 -12.74 0.31 3.96
C LEU A 72 -12.36 1.26 2.82
N SER A 73 -13.33 1.63 1.97
CA SER A 73 -13.08 2.59 0.89
C SER A 73 -12.63 3.95 1.42
N PHE A 74 -13.20 4.47 2.51
CA PHE A 74 -12.74 5.72 3.12
C PHE A 74 -11.31 5.62 3.65
N GLN A 75 -10.94 4.51 4.28
CA GLN A 75 -9.57 4.27 4.74
C GLN A 75 -8.57 4.27 3.60
N GLU A 76 -8.89 3.59 2.50
CA GLU A 76 -8.01 3.52 1.34
C GLU A 76 -7.86 4.88 0.64
N ILE A 77 -8.89 5.74 0.63
CA ILE A 77 -8.75 7.12 0.16
C ILE A 77 -7.85 7.94 1.10
N ILE A 78 -8.02 7.83 2.42
CA ILE A 78 -7.15 8.48 3.40
C ILE A 78 -5.70 8.04 3.19
N ASN A 79 -5.48 6.73 2.98
CA ASN A 79 -4.17 6.15 2.70
C ASN A 79 -3.58 6.71 1.41
N ALA A 80 -4.38 6.90 0.36
CA ALA A 80 -3.92 7.47 -0.89
C ALA A 80 -3.39 8.90 -0.71
N ILE A 81 -4.18 9.79 -0.09
CA ILE A 81 -3.76 11.18 0.16
C ILE A 81 -2.56 11.23 1.11
N SER A 82 -2.55 10.39 2.15
CA SER A 82 -1.46 10.32 3.12
C SER A 82 -0.15 9.90 2.45
N ASN A 83 -0.21 8.96 1.51
CA ASN A 83 0.94 8.52 0.74
C ASN A 83 1.39 9.57 -0.28
N GLU A 84 0.49 10.29 -0.94
CA GLU A 84 0.89 11.42 -1.81
C GLU A 84 1.62 12.51 -1.01
N LEU A 85 1.10 12.89 0.16
CA LEU A 85 1.80 13.83 1.06
C LEU A 85 3.17 13.30 1.49
N SER A 86 3.25 12.00 1.81
CA SER A 86 4.50 11.34 2.18
C SER A 86 5.52 11.34 1.04
N MET A 87 5.06 11.14 -0.21
CA MET A 87 5.90 11.22 -1.40
C MET A 87 6.52 12.62 -1.52
N TRP A 88 5.71 13.68 -1.39
CA TRP A 88 6.23 15.05 -1.46
C TRP A 88 7.23 15.37 -0.35
N ILE A 89 6.97 14.88 0.86
CA ILE A 89 7.88 15.00 2.01
C ILE A 89 9.20 14.27 1.73
N ALA A 90 9.13 13.02 1.26
CA ALA A 90 10.31 12.20 0.95
C ALA A 90 11.18 12.82 -0.16
N LEU A 91 10.56 13.39 -1.20
CA LEU A 91 11.29 14.14 -2.24
C LEU A 91 12.04 15.34 -1.66
N LYS A 92 11.46 16.06 -0.70
CA LYS A 92 12.11 17.20 -0.02
C LYS A 92 13.22 16.77 0.93
N ASP A 93 13.12 15.54 1.43
CA ASP A 93 14.14 14.89 2.26
C ASP A 93 15.18 14.16 1.44
N ASP A 94 15.16 14.33 0.11
CA ASP A 94 16.13 13.74 -0.81
C ASP A 94 16.13 12.19 -0.77
N ASP A 95 14.99 11.61 -0.40
CA ASP A 95 14.72 10.17 -0.38
C ASP A 95 13.77 9.79 -1.53
N ALA A 96 14.33 9.71 -2.72
CA ALA A 96 13.58 9.35 -3.93
C ALA A 96 13.02 7.91 -3.87
N GLY A 97 13.68 7.01 -3.13
CA GLY A 97 13.25 5.62 -2.97
C GLY A 97 11.95 5.53 -2.19
N LEU A 98 11.90 6.16 -1.02
CA LEU A 98 10.69 6.26 -0.23
C LEU A 98 9.59 7.02 -0.97
N ALA A 99 9.95 8.09 -1.70
CA ALA A 99 8.99 8.82 -2.51
C ALA A 99 8.30 7.92 -3.55
N TRP A 100 9.06 7.11 -4.27
CA TRP A 100 8.52 6.13 -5.20
C TRP A 100 7.57 5.16 -4.51
N ASP A 101 7.98 4.59 -3.38
CA ASP A 101 7.15 3.62 -2.65
C ASP A 101 5.85 4.25 -2.17
N CYS A 102 5.88 5.48 -1.67
CA CYS A 102 4.70 6.23 -1.32
C CYS A 102 3.78 6.45 -2.54
N LEU A 103 4.31 6.82 -3.71
CA LEU A 103 3.49 6.98 -4.91
C LEU A 103 2.80 5.67 -5.31
N VAL A 104 3.53 4.55 -5.33
CA VAL A 104 2.98 3.24 -5.67
C VAL A 104 1.89 2.83 -4.66
N ASN A 105 2.13 3.05 -3.37
CA ASN A 105 1.14 2.81 -2.31
C ASN A 105 -0.12 3.66 -2.52
N ALA A 106 0.02 4.92 -2.91
CA ALA A 106 -1.14 5.78 -3.20
C ALA A 106 -1.96 5.24 -4.37
N GLN A 107 -1.30 4.82 -5.46
CA GLN A 107 -1.98 4.22 -6.63
C GLN A 107 -2.71 2.92 -6.28
N MET A 108 -2.06 2.07 -5.46
CA MET A 108 -2.67 0.83 -4.98
C MET A 108 -3.88 1.12 -4.08
N ALA A 109 -3.78 2.09 -3.17
CA ALA A 109 -4.87 2.46 -2.27
C ALA A 109 -6.08 3.01 -3.05
N VAL A 110 -5.88 3.85 -4.07
CA VAL A 110 -6.98 4.31 -4.94
C VAL A 110 -7.69 3.13 -5.63
N LYS A 111 -6.91 2.18 -6.17
CA LYS A 111 -7.47 0.97 -6.79
C LYS A 111 -8.30 0.16 -5.78
N THR A 112 -7.77 -0.05 -4.58
CA THR A 112 -8.46 -0.77 -3.50
C THR A 112 -9.73 -0.05 -3.08
N ALA A 113 -9.71 1.28 -2.94
CA ALA A 113 -10.89 2.09 -2.63
C ALA A 113 -12.01 1.88 -3.66
N MET A 114 -11.68 1.99 -4.95
CA MET A 114 -12.63 1.79 -6.06
C MET A 114 -13.19 0.37 -6.11
N GLN A 115 -12.40 -0.63 -5.72
CA GLN A 115 -12.85 -2.02 -5.60
C GLN A 115 -13.74 -2.25 -4.38
N ALA A 116 -13.48 -1.51 -3.28
CA ALA A 116 -14.13 -1.71 -2.00
C ALA A 116 -15.58 -1.20 -1.98
N HIS A 117 -15.87 -0.05 -2.58
CA HIS A 117 -17.22 0.51 -2.51
C HIS A 117 -17.48 1.57 -3.60
N SER A 118 -18.74 1.74 -4.00
CA SER A 118 -19.16 2.70 -5.04
C SER A 118 -18.94 4.17 -4.67
N VAL A 119 -18.73 4.47 -3.38
CA VAL A 119 -18.39 5.83 -2.91
C VAL A 119 -17.11 6.37 -3.56
N ALA A 120 -16.18 5.48 -3.95
CA ALA A 120 -14.94 5.82 -4.63
C ALA A 120 -15.04 5.90 -6.17
N SER A 121 -16.25 5.79 -6.74
CA SER A 121 -16.45 5.83 -8.20
C SER A 121 -15.95 7.10 -8.88
N HIS A 122 -15.74 8.18 -8.15
CA HIS A 122 -15.26 9.47 -8.67
C HIS A 122 -13.72 9.59 -8.75
N LEU A 123 -12.96 8.56 -8.35
CA LEU A 123 -11.51 8.64 -8.23
C LEU A 123 -10.73 8.49 -9.54
N ASP A 124 -11.39 8.31 -10.71
CA ASP A 124 -10.71 8.17 -12.00
C ASP A 124 -9.74 9.32 -12.30
N ASN A 125 -10.17 10.56 -12.02
CA ASN A 125 -9.34 11.75 -12.21
C ASN A 125 -8.13 11.75 -11.27
N TYR A 126 -8.32 11.31 -10.02
CA TYR A 126 -7.24 11.26 -9.04
C TYR A 126 -6.24 10.13 -9.34
N SER A 127 -6.73 8.96 -9.77
CA SER A 127 -5.90 7.87 -10.29
C SER A 127 -5.05 8.31 -11.49
N SER A 128 -5.65 9.08 -12.41
CA SER A 128 -4.96 9.66 -13.56
C SER A 128 -3.89 10.67 -13.13
N HIS A 129 -4.19 11.53 -12.15
CA HIS A 129 -3.23 12.45 -11.54
C HIS A 129 -2.02 11.72 -10.96
N LEU A 130 -2.21 10.66 -10.16
CA LEU A 130 -1.08 9.88 -9.62
C LEU A 130 -0.24 9.21 -10.73
N SER A 131 -0.87 8.83 -11.85
CA SER A 131 -0.14 8.29 -13.02
C SER A 131 0.67 9.36 -13.73
N ILE A 132 0.17 10.59 -13.82
CA ILE A 132 0.91 11.75 -14.33
C ILE A 132 2.13 12.04 -13.45
N LEU A 133 1.96 12.04 -12.12
CA LEU A 133 3.07 12.24 -11.18
C LEU A 133 4.17 11.19 -11.37
N GLU A 134 3.81 9.92 -11.57
CA GLU A 134 4.78 8.85 -11.85
C GLU A 134 5.65 9.17 -13.06
N HIS A 135 5.03 9.58 -14.17
CA HIS A 135 5.72 9.82 -15.44
C HIS A 135 6.53 11.12 -15.47
N HIS A 136 6.18 12.10 -14.65
CA HIS A 136 6.83 13.41 -14.66
C HIS A 136 7.85 13.62 -13.54
N LEU A 137 7.71 12.92 -12.41
CA LEU A 137 8.62 13.04 -11.28
C LEU A 137 9.74 12.00 -11.28
N PHE A 138 9.49 10.81 -11.85
CA PHE A 138 10.42 9.69 -11.76
C PHE A 138 10.91 9.27 -13.14
N PRO A 139 12.18 8.83 -13.28
CA PRO A 139 12.65 8.26 -14.54
C PRO A 139 11.88 6.98 -14.87
N LYS A 140 11.87 6.56 -16.15
CA LYS A 140 11.24 5.30 -16.56
C LYS A 140 11.88 4.14 -15.78
N GLN A 141 11.07 3.46 -14.98
CA GLN A 141 11.53 2.33 -14.18
C GLN A 141 11.59 1.03 -15.00
N MET A 142 12.41 0.09 -14.53
CA MET A 142 12.38 -1.31 -14.95
C MET A 142 11.94 -2.17 -13.78
N PHE A 143 11.17 -3.23 -14.05
CA PHE A 143 10.61 -4.07 -13.00
C PHE A 143 10.94 -5.54 -13.21
N ALA A 144 11.01 -6.29 -12.11
CA ALA A 144 11.14 -7.73 -12.11
C ALA A 144 9.80 -8.38 -11.75
N SER A 145 9.37 -9.35 -12.55
CA SER A 145 8.17 -10.14 -12.31
C SER A 145 8.55 -11.60 -12.08
N PRO A 146 8.15 -12.22 -10.96
CA PRO A 146 8.41 -13.63 -10.69
C PRO A 146 7.44 -14.53 -11.48
N GLY A 147 8.01 -15.50 -12.20
CA GLY A 147 7.28 -16.65 -12.73
C GLY A 147 7.24 -17.76 -11.68
N MET A 148 6.04 -18.17 -11.27
CA MET A 148 5.83 -19.05 -10.12
C MET A 148 4.79 -20.14 -10.41
N ILE A 149 5.01 -21.35 -9.89
CA ILE A 149 3.99 -22.42 -9.84
C ILE A 149 3.40 -22.45 -8.44
N ILE A 150 2.17 -21.97 -8.31
CA ILE A 150 1.43 -22.02 -7.05
C ILE A 150 0.97 -23.46 -6.82
N LYS A 151 1.44 -24.06 -5.72
CA LYS A 151 1.09 -25.42 -5.31
C LYS A 151 -0.07 -25.44 -4.33
N GLU A 152 -0.11 -24.45 -3.44
CA GLU A 152 -1.17 -24.29 -2.45
C GLU A 152 -1.47 -22.80 -2.30
N ALA A 153 -2.76 -22.46 -2.30
CA ALA A 153 -3.23 -21.13 -1.97
C ALA A 153 -4.58 -21.17 -1.28
N ARG A 154 -4.86 -20.16 -0.46
CA ARG A 154 -6.08 -20.04 0.33
C ARG A 154 -6.77 -18.70 0.09
N CYS A 155 -8.08 -18.67 0.29
CA CYS A 155 -8.85 -17.43 0.30
C CYS A 155 -8.54 -16.64 1.59
N SER A 156 -8.25 -15.35 1.50
CA SER A 156 -8.00 -14.54 2.70
C SER A 156 -9.20 -14.38 3.62
N ILE A 157 -10.43 -14.50 3.08
CA ILE A 157 -11.69 -14.29 3.80
C ILE A 157 -12.10 -15.54 4.60
N CYS A 158 -12.26 -16.69 3.93
CA CYS A 158 -12.73 -17.92 4.58
C CYS A 158 -11.62 -18.94 4.91
N LYS A 159 -10.39 -18.70 4.47
CA LYS A 159 -9.22 -19.59 4.65
C LYS A 159 -9.31 -20.98 3.99
N GLN A 160 -10.38 -21.24 3.23
CA GLN A 160 -10.52 -22.46 2.41
C GLN A 160 -9.54 -22.45 1.23
N GLU A 161 -9.34 -23.61 0.63
CA GLU A 161 -8.54 -23.76 -0.58
C GLU A 161 -9.09 -22.86 -1.69
N TYR A 162 -8.19 -22.14 -2.36
CA TYR A 162 -8.59 -21.19 -3.38
C TYR A 162 -9.21 -21.91 -4.58
N GLY A 163 -10.46 -21.56 -4.90
CA GLY A 163 -11.25 -22.21 -5.95
C GLY A 163 -12.37 -23.09 -5.40
N GLU A 164 -12.38 -23.37 -4.10
CA GLU A 164 -13.44 -24.14 -3.42
C GLU A 164 -14.47 -23.25 -2.70
N CYS A 165 -14.37 -21.92 -2.82
CA CYS A 165 -15.28 -20.96 -2.22
C CYS A 165 -15.78 -19.93 -3.24
N ASP A 166 -16.90 -19.26 -2.93
CA ASP A 166 -17.51 -18.24 -3.80
C ASP A 166 -16.87 -16.83 -3.70
N HIS A 167 -15.84 -16.66 -2.86
CA HIS A 167 -15.14 -15.38 -2.72
C HIS A 167 -14.27 -15.08 -3.95
N LEU A 168 -14.44 -13.89 -4.52
CA LEU A 168 -13.73 -13.45 -5.72
C LEU A 168 -12.59 -12.51 -5.34
N VAL A 169 -11.38 -12.76 -5.89
CA VAL A 169 -10.22 -11.88 -5.66
C VAL A 169 -10.51 -10.46 -6.11
N GLY A 170 -10.16 -9.49 -5.28
CA GLY A 170 -10.40 -8.08 -5.53
C GLY A 170 -11.83 -7.63 -5.23
N LYS A 171 -12.69 -8.49 -4.69
CA LYS A 171 -14.00 -8.10 -4.16
C LYS A 171 -13.95 -7.89 -2.64
N PRO A 172 -14.73 -6.94 -2.12
CA PRO A 172 -14.81 -6.65 -0.70
C PRO A 172 -15.79 -7.59 0.00
N TYR A 173 -15.44 -8.01 1.21
CA TYR A 173 -16.26 -8.81 2.11
C TYR A 173 -16.01 -8.32 3.53
N MET A 174 -17.06 -7.85 4.22
CA MET A 174 -16.99 -7.35 5.60
C MET A 174 -15.80 -6.40 5.88
N GLY A 175 -15.56 -5.43 5.02
CA GLY A 175 -14.52 -4.42 5.22
C GLY A 175 -13.09 -4.90 4.96
N GLU A 176 -12.92 -6.01 4.24
CA GLU A 176 -11.65 -6.55 3.75
C GLU A 176 -11.73 -6.91 2.26
N ILE A 177 -10.64 -6.75 1.50
CA ILE A 177 -10.56 -7.26 0.12
C ILE A 177 -10.14 -8.72 0.14
N CYS A 178 -10.86 -9.57 -0.61
CA CYS A 178 -10.44 -10.93 -0.84
C CYS A 178 -9.15 -10.95 -1.66
N VAL A 179 -8.10 -11.55 -1.09
CA VAL A 179 -6.84 -11.81 -1.76
C VAL A 179 -6.53 -13.30 -1.73
N ARG A 180 -5.71 -13.73 -2.70
CA ARG A 180 -5.20 -15.10 -2.75
C ARG A 180 -3.94 -15.17 -1.90
N GLU A 181 -4.01 -15.85 -0.76
CA GLU A 181 -2.86 -16.12 0.11
C GLU A 181 -2.10 -17.31 -0.46
N ILE A 182 -0.90 -17.08 -1.00
CA ILE A 182 -0.05 -18.15 -1.55
C ILE A 182 0.71 -18.79 -0.37
N VAL A 183 0.49 -20.09 -0.14
CA VAL A 183 1.08 -20.84 0.99
C VAL A 183 2.31 -21.61 0.53
N HIS A 184 2.23 -22.28 -0.62
CA HIS A 184 3.33 -23.04 -1.18
C HIS A 184 3.52 -22.72 -2.66
N VAL A 185 4.76 -22.43 -3.05
CA VAL A 185 5.08 -21.98 -4.39
C VAL A 185 6.48 -22.42 -4.80
N ASP A 186 6.61 -22.85 -6.05
CA ASP A 186 7.91 -23.06 -6.69
C ASP A 186 8.24 -21.83 -7.55
N LEU A 187 9.33 -21.15 -7.23
CA LEU A 187 9.89 -20.11 -8.09
C LEU A 187 10.51 -20.76 -9.34
N LYS A 188 10.22 -20.22 -10.52
CA LYS A 188 10.76 -20.71 -11.80
C LYS A 188 11.72 -19.72 -12.42
N GLU A 189 11.32 -18.46 -12.50
CA GLU A 189 12.09 -17.44 -13.17
C GLU A 189 11.80 -16.04 -12.61
N PHE A 190 12.65 -15.10 -13.02
CA PHE A 190 12.36 -13.68 -12.97
C PHE A 190 12.47 -13.12 -14.38
N SER A 191 11.46 -12.37 -14.79
CA SER A 191 11.41 -11.68 -16.07
C SER A 191 11.47 -10.18 -15.86
N LEU A 192 12.26 -9.47 -16.67
CA LEU A 192 12.23 -8.00 -16.70
C LEU A 192 11.04 -7.54 -17.54
N VAL A 193 10.22 -6.66 -16.96
CA VAL A 193 8.96 -6.21 -17.58
C VAL A 193 8.79 -4.70 -17.45
N GLU A 194 8.07 -4.11 -18.40
CA GLU A 194 7.71 -2.69 -18.36
C GLU A 194 6.46 -2.42 -17.50
N LYS A 195 5.54 -3.39 -17.42
CA LYS A 195 4.23 -3.23 -16.76
C LYS A 195 4.02 -4.35 -15.73
N PRO A 196 4.53 -4.20 -14.49
CA PRO A 196 4.37 -5.21 -13.45
C PRO A 196 2.99 -5.14 -12.80
N ALA A 197 2.57 -6.22 -12.14
CA ALA A 197 1.42 -6.19 -11.23
C ALA A 197 1.72 -5.41 -9.94
N ASN A 198 2.99 -5.39 -9.50
CA ASN A 198 3.46 -4.65 -8.33
C ASN A 198 4.67 -3.78 -8.71
N LYS A 199 4.49 -2.45 -8.67
CA LYS A 199 5.53 -1.47 -9.03
C LYS A 199 6.59 -1.25 -7.94
N HIS A 200 6.45 -1.86 -6.76
CA HIS A 200 7.54 -1.94 -5.79
C HIS A 200 8.64 -2.91 -6.25
N ALA A 201 8.34 -3.86 -7.14
CA ALA A 201 9.32 -4.79 -7.69
C ALA A 201 10.21 -4.14 -8.77
N ARG A 202 10.66 -2.91 -8.52
CA ARG A 202 11.55 -2.16 -9.41
C ARG A 202 13.00 -2.57 -9.22
N VAL A 203 13.81 -2.37 -10.25
CA VAL A 203 15.26 -2.38 -10.14
C VAL A 203 15.69 -1.16 -9.32
N THR A 204 16.41 -1.39 -8.22
CA THR A 204 16.84 -0.32 -7.32
C THR A 204 18.22 0.23 -7.63
N SER A 205 19.09 -0.60 -8.23
CA SER A 205 20.45 -0.20 -8.60
C SER A 205 20.96 -0.98 -9.82
N PHE A 206 21.99 -0.45 -10.47
CA PHE A 206 22.66 -1.06 -11.62
C PHE A 206 24.15 -0.68 -11.60
N THR A 207 24.97 -1.34 -12.42
CA THR A 207 26.38 -0.98 -12.62
C THR A 207 26.52 -0.32 -13.98
N ASP A 208 27.12 0.88 -14.01
CA ASP A 208 27.35 1.62 -15.25
C ASP A 208 28.56 1.09 -16.05
N GLU A 209 28.81 1.70 -17.21
CA GLU A 209 29.91 1.32 -18.11
C GLU A 209 31.30 1.54 -17.50
N GLU A 210 31.41 2.40 -16.48
CA GLU A 210 32.63 2.69 -15.73
C GLU A 210 32.83 1.73 -14.53
N GLY A 211 31.90 0.81 -14.31
CA GLY A 211 31.94 -0.14 -13.19
C GLY A 211 31.44 0.42 -11.86
N VAL A 212 30.82 1.60 -11.85
CA VAL A 212 30.24 2.23 -10.66
C VAL A 212 28.84 1.66 -10.42
N HIS A 213 28.60 1.13 -9.22
CA HIS A 213 27.28 0.72 -8.78
C HIS A 213 26.46 1.95 -8.39
N ARG A 214 25.33 2.20 -9.05
CA ARG A 214 24.51 3.41 -8.88
C ARG A 214 23.10 3.07 -8.44
N ASP A 215 22.53 3.93 -7.61
CA ASP A 215 21.10 3.97 -7.36
C ASP A 215 20.35 4.40 -8.63
N PHE A 216 19.28 3.68 -8.96
CA PHE A 216 18.57 3.86 -10.23
C PHE A 216 17.81 5.20 -10.30
N LEU A 217 17.31 5.71 -9.17
CA LEU A 217 16.51 6.93 -9.14
C LEU A 217 17.36 8.20 -9.07
N THR A 218 18.41 8.17 -8.26
CA THR A 218 19.22 9.35 -7.93
C THR A 218 20.53 9.42 -8.73
N TRP A 219 20.93 8.33 -9.39
CA TRP A 219 22.21 8.17 -10.10
C TRP A 219 23.46 8.26 -9.21
N ARG A 220 23.28 8.40 -7.89
CA ARG A 220 24.35 8.45 -6.92
C ARG A 220 25.03 7.08 -6.84
N PRO A 221 26.35 7.02 -6.56
CA PRO A 221 27.00 5.76 -6.22
C PRO A 221 26.26 5.10 -5.05
N ALA A 222 25.72 3.91 -5.27
CA ALA A 222 25.08 3.14 -4.22
C ALA A 222 26.15 2.69 -3.23
N ILE A 223 25.95 3.02 -1.95
CA ILE A 223 26.85 2.56 -0.88
C ILE A 223 26.83 1.03 -0.92
N LYS A 224 27.99 0.39 -1.15
CA LYS A 224 28.09 -1.08 -1.12
C LYS A 224 27.49 -1.57 0.19
N ALA A 225 26.40 -2.35 0.12
CA ALA A 225 25.95 -3.13 1.26
C ALA A 225 27.16 -3.96 1.72
N THR A 226 27.64 -3.69 2.93
CA THR A 226 28.72 -4.47 3.51
C THR A 226 28.21 -5.91 3.60
N PRO A 227 28.90 -6.92 3.02
CA PRO A 227 28.47 -8.30 3.20
C PRO A 227 28.41 -8.57 4.70
N ASN A 228 27.28 -9.07 5.18
CA ASN A 228 27.11 -9.47 6.57
C ASN A 228 27.97 -10.70 6.84
N THR A 229 29.28 -10.52 7.01
CA THR A 229 30.21 -11.56 7.44
C THR A 229 30.12 -11.73 8.95
N LYS A 230 29.04 -12.36 9.42
CA LYS A 230 29.04 -13.11 10.69
C LYS A 230 28.16 -14.35 10.57
N GLY A 231 28.64 -15.32 9.77
CA GLY A 231 28.40 -16.72 10.08
C GLY A 231 29.19 -17.07 11.34
N ASN A 232 28.53 -17.12 12.50
CA ASN A 232 29.14 -17.66 13.71
C ASN A 232 28.83 -19.15 13.78
N LYS A 233 29.62 -19.96 13.07
CA LYS A 233 29.81 -21.37 13.42
C LYS A 233 30.62 -21.41 14.71
N LYS A 234 30.03 -21.90 15.80
CA LYS A 234 30.77 -22.57 16.86
C LYS A 234 30.07 -23.87 17.21
N ASP A 235 30.45 -24.90 16.46
CA ASP A 235 30.46 -26.26 16.98
C ASP A 235 31.68 -26.40 17.91
N SER A 236 31.45 -26.64 19.20
CA SER A 236 32.41 -27.38 20.02
C SER A 236 31.68 -28.21 21.07
N LYS A 237 31.73 -29.51 20.81
CA LYS A 237 31.29 -30.69 21.58
C LYS A 237 31.46 -30.64 23.12
N LYS A 238 30.38 -31.06 23.81
CA LYS A 238 30.24 -32.04 24.94
C LYS A 238 30.91 -31.76 26.32
N PRO A 239 30.49 -32.42 27.44
CA PRO A 239 29.69 -33.66 27.54
C PRO A 239 28.50 -33.70 28.54
N LEU A 240 27.74 -34.80 28.44
CA LEU A 240 26.86 -35.35 29.47
C LEU A 240 27.57 -35.47 30.82
N ILE A 241 26.88 -35.09 31.90
CA ILE A 241 27.02 -35.72 33.21
C ILE A 241 25.59 -35.93 33.76
N MET A 242 25.43 -37.09 34.41
CA MET A 242 24.22 -37.71 34.98
C MET A 242 23.24 -36.77 35.68
#